data_AF-A0A432EVP4-F1
#
_entry.id   AF-A0A432EVP4-F1
#
_cell.length_a   1.000
_cell.length_b   1.000
_cell.length_c   1.000
_cell.angle_alpha   90.00
_cell.angle_beta   90.00
_cell.angle_gamma   90.00
#
_symmetry.space_group_name_H-M   'P 1'
#
loop_
_entity.id
_entity.type
_entity.pdbx_description
1 polymer ?
#
loop_
_entity_poly.entity_id
_entity_poly.type
_entity_poly.pdbx_seq_one_letter_code
_entity_poly.pdbx_strand_id
1 'polypeptide(L)' 'QAGNLSADQITFINQIISYLTQNGTIDKKMLFEPPFTNIHDQGLFGVFDDADVSKVIHLIDQVNENAVVALKAMA' A
#
# COMPACT_ATOMS: atom_id res chain seq x y z
N GLN A 1 4.33 10.85 19.27
CA GLN A 1 3.96 9.42 19.40
C GLN A 1 3.65 8.92 18.00
N ALA A 2 4.18 7.79 17.56
CA ALA A 2 3.58 7.09 16.42
C ALA A 2 2.21 6.60 16.93
N GLY A 3 1.13 7.22 16.49
CA GLY A 3 -0.22 6.88 16.95
C GLY A 3 -0.53 5.41 16.65
N ASN A 4 -1.29 4.76 17.53
CA ASN A 4 -1.80 3.42 17.22
C ASN A 4 -2.72 3.52 15.99
N LEU A 5 -2.45 2.69 14.98
CA LEU A 5 -3.31 2.54 13.82
C LEU A 5 -4.69 2.00 14.23
N SER A 6 -5.74 2.41 13.53
CA SER A 6 -7.08 1.83 13.67
C SER A 6 -7.12 0.40 13.11
N ALA A 7 -8.16 -0.36 13.44
CA ALA A 7 -8.35 -1.71 12.89
C ALA A 7 -8.45 -1.71 11.36
N ASP A 8 -9.12 -0.71 10.78
CA ASP A 8 -9.25 -0.54 9.34
C ASP A 8 -7.91 -0.21 8.68
N GLN A 9 -7.13 0.67 9.29
CA GLN A 9 -5.77 1.01 8.83
C GLN A 9 -4.85 -0.22 8.86
N ILE A 10 -4.88 -1.01 9.95
CA ILE A 10 -4.10 -2.25 10.06
C ILE A 10 -4.53 -3.24 8.96
N THR A 11 -5.84 -3.39 8.74
CA THR A 11 -6.37 -4.29 7.72
C THR A 11 -5.95 -3.86 6.32
N PHE A 12 -6.00 -2.55 6.03
CA PHE A 12 -5.58 -2.00 4.74
C PHE A 12 -4.08 -2.24 4.48
N ILE A 13 -3.21 -1.98 5.47
CA ILE A 13 -1.76 -2.26 5.36
C ILE A 13 -1.52 -3.76 5.16
N ASN A 14 -2.23 -4.64 5.86
CA ASN A 14 -2.10 -6.08 5.68
C ASN A 14 -2.51 -6.54 4.27
N GLN A 15 -3.51 -5.91 3.65
CA GLN A 15 -3.86 -6.17 2.26
C GLN A 15 -2.74 -5.75 1.30
N ILE A 16 -2.11 -4.59 1.53
CA ILE A 16 -0.96 -4.13 0.73
C ILE A 16 0.19 -5.13 0.85
N ILE A 17 0.55 -5.52 2.08
CA ILE A 17 1.63 -6.50 2.34
C ILE A 17 1.33 -7.83 1.65
N SER A 18 0.09 -8.33 1.77
CA SER A 18 -0.32 -9.60 1.16
C SER A 18 -0.24 -9.55 -0.36
N TYR A 19 -0.63 -8.42 -0.97
CA TYR A 19 -0.57 -8.23 -2.41
C TYR A 19 0.88 -8.16 -2.90
N LEU A 20 1.72 -7.34 -2.25
CA LEU A 20 3.14 -7.20 -2.58
C LEU A 20 3.90 -8.52 -2.42
N THR A 21 3.58 -9.32 -1.40
CA THR A 21 4.20 -10.63 -1.19
C THR A 21 3.89 -11.60 -2.34
N GLN A 22 2.70 -11.51 -2.93
CA GLN A 22 2.27 -12.39 -4.01
C GLN A 22 2.72 -11.90 -5.39
N ASN A 23 2.68 -10.59 -5.63
CA ASN A 23 2.84 -9.99 -6.96
C ASN A 23 4.17 -9.23 -7.13
N GLY A 24 4.93 -9.04 -6.05
CA GLY A 24 6.21 -8.32 -6.01
C GLY A 24 6.08 -6.79 -6.08
N THR A 25 5.14 -6.28 -6.87
CA THR A 25 4.87 -4.83 -7.03
C THR A 25 3.38 -4.56 -7.02
N ILE A 26 2.99 -3.29 -6.83
CA ILE A 26 1.60 -2.84 -6.89
C ILE A 26 1.47 -1.55 -7.72
N ASP A 27 0.49 -1.47 -8.61
CA ASP A 27 0.09 -0.19 -9.20
C ASP A 27 -0.73 0.58 -8.16
N LYS A 28 -0.29 1.79 -7.80
CA LYS A 28 -0.94 2.63 -6.79
C LYS A 28 -2.42 2.92 -7.09
N LYS A 29 -2.84 2.87 -8.36
CA LYS A 29 -4.26 3.02 -8.73
C LYS A 29 -5.14 1.94 -8.11
N MET A 30 -4.59 0.75 -7.87
CA MET A 30 -5.32 -0.35 -7.23
C MET A 30 -5.78 -0.02 -5.81
N LEU A 31 -5.13 0.93 -5.13
CA LEU A 31 -5.52 1.36 -3.77
C LEU A 31 -6.89 2.07 -3.74
N PHE A 32 -7.48 2.31 -4.92
CA PHE A 32 -8.78 2.94 -5.14
C PHE A 32 -9.74 2.01 -5.91
N GLU A 33 -9.44 0.71 -5.95
CA GLU A 33 -10.26 -0.34 -6.55
C GLU A 33 -10.41 -1.54 -5.59
N PRO A 34 -11.37 -2.45 -5.80
CA PRO A 34 -11.41 -3.71 -5.06
C PRO A 34 -10.10 -4.50 -5.26
N PRO A 35 -9.54 -5.14 -4.21
CA PRO A 35 -10.12 -5.34 -2.88
C PRO A 35 -9.90 -4.20 -1.87
N PHE A 36 -9.11 -3.18 -2.20
CA PHE A 36 -8.74 -2.11 -1.27
C PHE A 36 -9.91 -1.17 -0.94
N THR A 37 -10.88 -1.03 -1.83
CA THR A 37 -12.13 -0.30 -1.56
C THR A 37 -13.17 -1.10 -0.77
N ASN A 38 -12.87 -2.35 -0.39
CA ASN A 38 -13.80 -3.15 0.41
C ASN A 38 -13.90 -2.66 1.87
N ILE A 39 -12.86 -1.96 2.35
CA ILE A 39 -12.84 -1.38 3.70
C ILE A 39 -13.55 -0.02 3.70
N HIS A 40 -13.23 0.82 2.73
CA HIS A 40 -13.86 2.12 2.51
C HIS A 40 -13.95 2.40 1.01
N ASP A 41 -15.07 2.93 0.54
CA ASP A 41 -15.32 3.22 -0.88
C ASP A 41 -14.32 4.19 -1.53
N GLN A 42 -13.76 5.13 -0.76
CA GLN A 42 -12.68 6.03 -1.18
C GLN A 42 -11.28 5.39 -1.11
N GLY A 43 -11.18 4.10 -0.77
CA GLY A 43 -9.93 3.37 -0.67
C GLY A 43 -8.98 4.01 0.34
N LEU A 44 -7.71 4.20 -0.06
CA LEU A 44 -6.68 4.76 0.80
C LEU A 44 -7.06 6.11 1.43
N PHE A 45 -7.73 7.01 0.68
CA PHE A 45 -8.15 8.33 1.18
C PHE A 45 -9.26 8.27 2.23
N GLY A 46 -10.05 7.19 2.25
CA GLY A 46 -11.09 6.99 3.27
C GLY A 46 -10.55 6.39 4.57
N VAL A 47 -9.36 5.78 4.53
CA VAL A 47 -8.78 5.04 5.67
C VAL A 47 -7.68 5.84 6.39
N PHE A 48 -6.99 6.72 5.68
CA PHE A 48 -5.88 7.52 6.20
C PHE A 48 -6.09 9.01 5.95
N ASP A 49 -5.47 9.85 6.78
CA ASP A 49 -5.40 11.29 6.51
C ASP A 49 -4.40 11.61 5.39
N ASP A 50 -4.43 12.84 4.86
CA ASP A 50 -3.60 13.24 3.71
C ASP A 50 -2.09 13.04 3.94
N ALA A 51 -1.62 13.22 5.18
CA ALA A 51 -0.21 13.05 5.53
C ALA A 51 0.19 11.57 5.48
N ASP A 52 -0.63 10.70 6.05
CA ASP A 52 -0.41 9.26 6.04
C ASP A 52 -0.66 8.63 4.67
N VAL A 53 -1.63 9.12 3.88
CA VAL A 53 -1.83 8.75 2.48
C VAL A 53 -0.55 8.97 1.68
N SER A 54 0.03 10.18 1.79
CA SER A 54 1.27 10.54 1.09
C SER A 54 2.42 9.62 1.50
N LYS A 55 2.50 9.28 2.78
CA LYS A 55 3.51 8.37 3.32
C LYS A 55 3.34 6.94 2.80
N VAL A 56 2.12 6.40 2.77
CA VAL A 56 1.85 5.05 2.24
C VAL A 56 2.21 4.97 0.76
N ILE A 57 1.82 5.97 -0.04
CA ILE A 57 2.17 6.06 -1.46
C ILE A 57 3.69 6.06 -1.66
N HIS A 58 4.42 6.87 -0.90
CA HIS A 58 5.87 6.94 -1.00
C HIS A 58 6.55 5.61 -0.64
N LEU A 59 6.09 4.94 0.41
CA LEU A 59 6.62 3.64 0.81
C LEU A 59 6.38 2.57 -0.26
N ILE A 60 5.22 2.58 -0.90
CA ILE A 60 4.90 1.69 -2.02
C ILE A 60 5.86 1.94 -3.19
N ASP A 61 6.14 3.20 -3.52
CA ASP A 61 7.10 3.54 -4.58
C ASP A 61 8.49 2.98 -4.27
N GLN A 62 8.98 3.16 -3.05
CA GLN A 62 10.27 2.62 -2.63
C GLN A 62 10.32 1.09 -2.73
N VAL A 63 9.25 0.39 -2.32
CA VAL A 63 9.19 -1.07 -2.44
C VAL A 63 9.19 -1.51 -3.91
N ASN A 64 8.37 -0.87 -4.75
CA ASN A 64 8.31 -1.17 -6.18
C ASN A 64 9.66 -0.95 -6.87
N GLU A 65 10.32 0.18 -6.59
CA GLU A 65 11.64 0.50 -7.14
C GLU A 65 12.68 -0.54 -6.73
N ASN A 66 12.70 -0.92 -5.45
CA ASN A 66 13.61 -1.94 -4.94
C ASN A 66 13.36 -3.31 -5.60
N ALA A 67 12.10 -3.69 -5.83
CA ALA A 67 11.76 -4.94 -6.52
C ALA A 67 12.28 -4.94 -7.97
N VAL A 68 12.15 -3.81 -8.68
CA VAL A 68 12.67 -3.67 -10.05
C VAL A 68 14.20 -3.73 -10.09
N VAL A 69 14.89 -3.09 -9.14
CA VAL A 69 16.35 -3.15 -9.04
C VAL A 69 16.81 -4.59 -8.77
N ALA A 70 16.17 -5.29 -7.84
CA ALA A 70 16.48 -6.68 -7.53
C ALA A 70 16.31 -7.60 -8.75
N LEU A 71 15.20 -7.45 -9.48
CA LEU A 71 14.94 -8.24 -10.70
C LEU A 71 16.02 -8.01 -11.77
N LYS A 72 16.45 -6.75 -11.97
CA LYS A 72 17.51 -6.42 -12.92
C LYS A 72 18.88 -6.99 -12.51
N ALA A 73 19.18 -7.06 -11.22
CA ALA A 73 20.44 -7.60 -10.73
C ALA A 73 20.54 -9.14 -10.86
N MET A 74 19.41 -9.83 -11.01
CA MET A 74 19.34 -11.28 -11.18
C MET A 74 19.34 -11.73 -12.65
N ALA A 75 19.16 -10.81 -13.59
CA ALA A 75 19.15 -11.06 -15.05
C ALA A 75 20.55 -10.89 -15.65
#